data_AF-A0A7Z9IHF9-F1
#
_entry.id   AF-A0A7Z9IHF9-F1
#
_cell.length_a   1.000
_cell.length_b   1.000
_cell.length_c   1.000
_cell.angle_alpha   90.00
_cell.angle_beta   90.00
_cell.angle_gamma   90.00
#
_symmetry.space_group_name_H-M   'P 1'
#
loop_
_entity.id
_entity.type
_entity.pdbx_description
1 polymer ?
#
loop_
_entity_poly.entity_id
_entity_poly.type
_entity_poly.pdbx_seq_one_letter_code
_entity_poly.pdbx_strand_id
1 'polypeptide(L)'
;MASVAWIYGFNFWRNYLGLALQQIQLYLAWLDLPRCCRHRYHVGYLADYYKELKMNNIFSYSILVFMLSSVAIATPGSIEDEHCATLDTIPNVVTNDIKAGIEKHIEELSKANGGYFPISFEGKDMKLKLVRVHMEYLANLGPRRHFACVDLASEEGNVYDVDFFLSGDPGNMTVTETTVHKLNGRPFYLWREQEDGVWIHVDADEASRELLGVKEGDDQFEFTYQATLPLMTESAKMWIPIPSDDAFQTIVINRLEIPGKHEILLEEKFGNQILYVELEPEDSGKTMVLHFTVKRQEKTVHEDDTKPEAYLVAENMVPLNDTFKDIAEKALVGKNGGELVKARALYDYTIDSMKYAKYGIGWGNGNAEFACDSARGNCTDYHSYFIALCRSVKIPARFAIGAAVPSSRDDGGVNGYHCWAEFYAEGKWWPVDISEADKYTSLSTYYFGHNPANRVEFSRGRDLVVEPGPESGPINFLAYPLLEVGGVPVKVKPQFGFQRIVS
;
A
#
# COMPACT_ATOMS: atom_id res chain seq x y z
N MET A 1 -9.80 73.88 10.51
CA MET A 1 -9.82 72.47 10.92
C MET A 1 -9.13 71.64 9.84
N ALA A 2 -7.83 71.37 9.96
CA ALA A 2 -7.05 70.70 8.88
C ALA A 2 -5.97 69.71 9.37
N SER A 3 -5.59 69.76 10.65
CA SER A 3 -4.48 68.99 11.22
C SER A 3 -4.86 67.62 11.81
N VAL A 4 -6.15 67.30 11.94
CA VAL A 4 -6.62 66.09 12.63
C VAL A 4 -6.81 64.90 11.68
N ALA A 5 -7.34 65.14 10.47
CA ALA A 5 -7.69 64.07 9.52
C ALA A 5 -6.48 63.23 9.06
N TRP A 6 -5.32 63.86 8.85
CA TRP A 6 -4.09 63.18 8.43
C TRP A 6 -3.57 62.17 9.46
N ILE A 7 -3.69 62.47 10.76
CA ILE A 7 -3.15 61.62 11.84
C ILE A 7 -3.96 60.32 11.97
N TYR A 8 -5.29 60.37 11.79
CA TYR A 8 -6.12 59.17 11.80
C TYR A 8 -5.95 58.32 10.53
N GLY A 9 -5.87 58.95 9.35
CA GLY A 9 -5.63 58.24 8.09
C GLY A 9 -4.31 57.46 8.09
N PHE A 10 -3.22 58.07 8.56
CA PHE A 10 -1.89 57.44 8.58
C PHE A 10 -1.81 56.26 9.56
N ASN A 11 -2.45 56.38 10.74
CA ASN A 11 -2.50 55.28 11.72
C ASN A 11 -3.39 54.13 11.25
N PHE A 12 -4.51 54.40 10.56
CA PHE A 12 -5.36 53.36 9.99
C PHE A 12 -4.60 52.52 8.96
N TRP A 13 -3.93 53.17 8.00
CA TRP A 13 -3.11 52.48 6.99
C TRP A 13 -1.92 51.74 7.59
N ARG A 14 -1.23 52.31 8.60
CA ARG A 14 -0.10 51.62 9.25
C ARG A 14 -0.53 50.35 9.99
N ASN A 15 -1.72 50.37 10.61
CA ASN A 15 -2.27 49.17 11.26
C ASN A 15 -2.75 48.13 10.24
N TYR A 16 -3.36 48.55 9.12
CA TYR A 16 -3.75 47.64 8.03
C TYR A 16 -2.55 46.96 7.37
N LEU A 17 -1.49 47.72 7.06
CA LEU A 17 -0.22 47.18 6.55
C LEU A 17 0.46 46.27 7.57
N GLY A 18 0.42 46.61 8.86
CA GLY A 18 0.92 45.76 9.94
C GLY A 18 0.21 44.40 10.01
N LEU A 19 -1.12 44.41 9.99
CA LEU A 19 -1.94 43.18 9.99
C LEU A 19 -1.74 42.35 8.73
N ALA A 20 -1.66 42.99 7.56
CA ALA A 20 -1.39 42.30 6.30
C ALA A 20 0.02 41.67 6.28
N LEU A 21 1.05 42.38 6.73
CA LEU A 21 2.41 41.83 6.87
C LEU A 21 2.44 40.68 7.88
N GLN A 22 1.70 40.78 8.98
CA GLN A 22 1.62 39.72 9.99
C GLN A 22 0.88 38.48 9.45
N GLN A 23 -0.19 38.64 8.68
CA GLN A 23 -0.84 37.53 7.96
C GLN A 23 0.07 36.92 6.89
N ILE A 24 0.82 37.74 6.14
CA ILE A 24 1.79 37.25 5.15
C ILE A 24 2.92 36.46 5.84
N GLN A 25 3.45 36.94 6.98
CA GLN A 25 4.46 36.19 7.74
C GLN A 25 3.90 34.88 8.31
N LEU A 26 2.66 34.87 8.82
CA LEU A 26 1.99 33.65 9.29
C LEU A 26 1.72 32.67 8.13
N TYR A 27 1.38 33.17 6.94
CA TYR A 27 1.15 32.35 5.75
C TYR A 27 2.45 31.78 5.16
N LEU A 28 3.54 32.55 5.16
CA LEU A 28 4.88 32.06 4.79
C LEU A 28 5.35 31.00 5.78
N ALA A 29 5.26 31.26 7.09
CA ALA A 29 5.57 30.25 8.12
C ALA A 29 4.68 28.98 8.02
N TRP A 30 3.45 29.10 7.52
CA TRP A 30 2.58 27.95 7.23
C TRP A 30 2.97 27.22 5.93
N LEU A 31 3.55 27.90 4.94
CA LEU A 31 4.13 27.28 3.75
C LEU A 31 5.44 26.54 4.04
N ASP A 32 6.22 27.01 5.01
CA ASP A 32 7.49 26.40 5.45
C ASP A 32 7.30 25.15 6.35
N LEU A 33 6.10 24.90 6.87
CA LEU A 33 5.79 23.70 7.68
C LEU A 33 5.55 22.44 6.81
N PRO A 34 5.98 21.24 7.24
CA PRO A 34 5.58 19.96 6.63
C PRO A 34 4.06 19.82 6.44
N ARG A 35 3.60 19.08 5.42
CA ARG A 35 2.16 19.06 5.06
C ARG A 35 1.26 18.49 6.17
N CYS A 36 1.74 17.51 6.94
CA CYS A 36 1.05 16.96 8.12
C CYS A 36 0.69 18.03 9.18
N CYS A 37 1.45 19.13 9.28
CA CYS A 37 1.24 20.20 10.25
C CYS A 37 0.15 21.22 9.83
N ARG A 38 -0.35 21.19 8.59
CA ARG A 38 -1.13 22.30 8.01
C ARG A 38 -2.64 22.23 8.23
N HIS A 39 -3.17 21.11 8.72
CA HIS A 39 -4.56 20.70 8.51
C HIS A 39 -5.67 21.42 9.32
N ARG A 40 -5.38 22.47 10.10
CA ARG A 40 -6.34 23.02 11.09
C ARG A 40 -6.90 24.43 10.85
N TYR A 41 -6.69 25.02 9.67
CA TYR A 41 -7.07 26.43 9.41
C TYR A 41 -7.98 26.68 8.18
N HIS A 42 -8.39 25.65 7.44
CA HIS A 42 -9.04 25.83 6.12
C HIS A 42 -10.57 25.61 6.07
N VAL A 43 -11.32 26.21 7.01
CA VAL A 43 -12.77 26.40 6.86
C VAL A 43 -13.13 27.84 7.23
N GLY A 44 -13.45 28.69 6.24
CA GLY A 44 -14.07 30.00 6.51
C GLY A 44 -13.87 31.15 5.50
N TYR A 45 -12.70 31.28 4.85
CA TYR A 45 -12.27 32.60 4.33
C TYR A 45 -11.82 32.72 2.85
N LEU A 46 -11.98 31.70 1.98
CA LEU A 46 -11.51 31.76 0.58
C LEU A 46 -12.58 31.97 -0.51
N ALA A 47 -13.84 32.25 -0.15
CA ALA A 47 -14.94 32.31 -1.12
C ALA A 47 -14.86 33.48 -2.13
N ASP A 48 -14.31 34.64 -1.73
CA ASP A 48 -14.52 35.90 -2.46
C ASP A 48 -13.39 36.32 -3.43
N TYR A 49 -12.25 35.63 -3.47
CA TYR A 49 -11.05 36.12 -4.19
C TYR A 49 -10.91 35.64 -5.65
N TYR A 50 -11.74 34.71 -6.12
CA TYR A 50 -11.51 33.96 -7.36
C TYR A 50 -12.14 34.57 -8.65
N LYS A 51 -12.23 35.91 -8.76
CA LYS A 51 -13.04 36.56 -9.81
C LYS A 51 -12.33 37.45 -10.85
N GLU A 52 -11.04 37.74 -10.73
CA GLU A 52 -10.36 38.75 -11.58
C GLU A 52 -9.08 38.33 -12.34
N LEU A 53 -8.77 37.03 -12.46
CA LEU A 53 -7.64 36.56 -13.28
C LEU A 53 -8.05 35.73 -14.51
N LYS A 54 -8.61 36.44 -15.50
CA LYS A 54 -8.69 36.00 -16.90
C LYS A 54 -8.03 37.03 -17.81
N MET A 55 -6.79 36.78 -18.26
CA MET A 55 -6.28 37.39 -19.49
C MET A 55 -5.13 36.59 -20.12
N ASN A 56 -5.41 36.10 -21.32
CA ASN A 56 -4.52 35.86 -22.47
C ASN A 56 -3.07 35.39 -22.24
N ASN A 57 -2.74 34.24 -22.84
CA ASN A 57 -1.71 34.29 -23.88
C ASN A 57 -1.95 33.24 -24.99
N ILE A 58 -1.37 33.50 -26.17
CA ILE A 58 -1.57 32.75 -27.41
C ILE A 58 -0.19 32.38 -27.96
N PHE A 59 0.00 31.15 -28.43
CA PHE A 59 0.87 30.86 -29.58
C PHE A 59 0.53 29.48 -30.20
N SER A 60 0.75 29.33 -31.50
CA SER A 60 0.37 28.14 -32.29
C SER A 60 1.46 27.82 -33.31
N TYR A 61 1.73 26.54 -33.55
CA TYR A 61 2.42 26.02 -34.74
C TYR A 61 1.95 24.58 -35.06
N SER A 62 2.11 24.12 -36.30
CA SER A 62 1.58 22.84 -36.85
C SER A 62 2.43 22.41 -38.07
N ILE A 63 2.02 21.34 -38.80
CA ILE A 63 2.51 20.91 -40.16
C ILE A 63 3.87 20.16 -40.14
N LEU A 64 4.21 19.04 -40.84
CA LEU A 64 3.60 17.95 -41.69
C LEU A 64 4.73 16.84 -41.87
N VAL A 65 4.61 15.61 -42.42
CA VAL A 65 3.65 14.47 -42.39
C VAL A 65 4.24 13.23 -43.16
N PHE A 66 3.75 12.00 -42.93
CA PHE A 66 3.93 10.75 -43.75
C PHE A 66 5.38 10.15 -43.87
N MET A 67 5.64 8.87 -44.25
CA MET A 67 4.78 7.72 -44.63
C MET A 67 5.41 6.32 -44.33
N LEU A 68 4.55 5.31 -44.18
CA LEU A 68 4.67 3.84 -44.39
C LEU A 68 5.99 3.19 -44.88
N SER A 69 6.29 2.00 -44.32
CA SER A 69 6.26 0.72 -45.08
C SER A 69 6.31 -0.52 -44.16
N SER A 70 5.93 -1.69 -44.67
CA SER A 70 5.78 -2.95 -43.90
C SER A 70 6.15 -4.19 -44.72
N VAL A 71 6.85 -5.16 -44.12
CA VAL A 71 7.04 -6.51 -44.68
C VAL A 71 6.89 -7.54 -43.56
N ALA A 72 6.16 -8.62 -43.83
CA ALA A 72 6.05 -9.78 -42.96
C ALA A 72 6.41 -11.05 -43.75
N ILE A 73 7.15 -11.97 -43.12
CA ILE A 73 7.43 -13.33 -43.60
C ILE A 73 7.33 -14.25 -42.38
N ALA A 74 6.76 -15.45 -42.53
CA ALA A 74 6.37 -16.27 -41.40
C ALA A 74 6.66 -17.77 -41.60
N THR A 75 7.15 -18.42 -40.53
CA THR A 75 7.13 -19.88 -40.25
C THR A 75 7.89 -20.83 -41.20
N PRO A 76 8.08 -22.12 -40.83
CA PRO A 76 8.09 -22.74 -39.49
C PRO A 76 9.40 -23.51 -39.19
N GLY A 77 9.58 -23.96 -37.94
CA GLY A 77 10.62 -24.92 -37.57
C GLY A 77 10.49 -25.36 -36.10
N SER A 78 10.21 -26.65 -35.87
CA SER A 78 9.98 -27.24 -34.55
C SER A 78 11.19 -28.03 -34.04
N ILE A 79 11.37 -28.07 -32.73
CA ILE A 79 11.91 -29.21 -31.95
C ILE A 79 11.41 -29.04 -30.50
N GLU A 80 11.02 -30.15 -29.87
CA GLU A 80 10.67 -30.25 -28.46
C GLU A 80 11.89 -30.79 -27.69
N ASP A 81 12.10 -30.40 -26.43
CA ASP A 81 12.16 -31.37 -25.32
C ASP A 81 12.32 -30.75 -23.91
N GLU A 82 11.52 -31.31 -23.00
CA GLU A 82 11.65 -31.48 -21.54
C GLU A 82 11.94 -30.32 -20.54
N HIS A 83 11.41 -30.53 -19.32
CA HIS A 83 11.65 -29.78 -18.08
C HIS A 83 11.31 -28.28 -18.03
N CYS A 84 10.09 -27.93 -18.45
CA CYS A 84 9.39 -26.79 -17.86
C CYS A 84 8.86 -27.19 -16.46
N ALA A 85 9.35 -26.56 -15.40
CA ALA A 85 8.75 -26.67 -14.08
C ALA A 85 7.35 -26.04 -14.10
N THR A 86 6.30 -26.86 -14.07
CA THR A 86 4.92 -26.39 -14.13
C THR A 86 4.62 -25.55 -12.89
N LEU A 87 4.25 -24.29 -13.08
CA LEU A 87 3.69 -23.43 -12.04
C LEU A 87 2.58 -24.17 -11.31
N ASP A 88 2.59 -24.11 -9.98
CA ASP A 88 1.37 -24.40 -9.22
C ASP A 88 0.31 -23.40 -9.68
N THR A 89 -0.78 -23.93 -10.25
CA THR A 89 -1.86 -23.10 -10.74
C THR A 89 -2.62 -22.53 -9.55
N ILE A 90 -2.18 -21.36 -9.06
CA ILE A 90 -3.00 -20.47 -8.23
C ILE A 90 -4.39 -20.43 -8.89
N PRO A 91 -5.46 -20.88 -8.22
CA PRO A 91 -6.77 -21.00 -8.85
C PRO A 91 -7.18 -19.69 -9.54
N ASN A 92 -7.82 -19.83 -10.71
CA ASN A 92 -8.24 -18.73 -11.58
C ASN A 92 -7.11 -17.97 -12.32
N VAL A 93 -6.15 -18.67 -12.94
CA VAL A 93 -5.20 -18.09 -13.93
C VAL A 93 -5.90 -17.68 -15.24
N VAL A 94 -6.66 -16.57 -15.21
CA VAL A 94 -7.21 -15.87 -16.40
C VAL A 94 -6.62 -14.45 -16.50
N THR A 95 -5.49 -14.20 -15.84
CA THR A 95 -5.10 -12.87 -15.38
C THR A 95 -4.35 -12.02 -16.42
N ASN A 96 -3.43 -12.60 -17.20
CA ASN A 96 -2.57 -11.83 -18.11
C ASN A 96 -3.34 -11.22 -19.30
N ASP A 97 -4.29 -11.94 -19.89
CA ASP A 97 -5.06 -11.45 -21.04
C ASP A 97 -6.11 -10.41 -20.63
N ILE A 98 -6.76 -10.58 -19.46
CA ILE A 98 -7.66 -9.56 -18.89
C ILE A 98 -6.86 -8.27 -18.67
N LYS A 99 -5.67 -8.35 -18.04
CA LYS A 99 -4.75 -7.22 -17.86
C LYS A 99 -4.44 -6.51 -19.17
N ALA A 100 -3.98 -7.25 -20.19
CA ALA A 100 -3.61 -6.66 -21.48
C ALA A 100 -4.81 -6.00 -22.17
N GLY A 101 -6.00 -6.60 -22.07
CA GLY A 101 -7.25 -6.04 -22.59
C GLY A 101 -7.64 -4.73 -21.93
N ILE A 102 -7.63 -4.65 -20.59
CA ILE A 102 -8.03 -3.43 -19.87
C ILE A 102 -6.98 -2.30 -20.00
N GLU A 103 -5.68 -2.62 -19.97
CA GLU A 103 -4.63 -1.62 -20.22
C GLU A 103 -4.76 -0.99 -21.61
N LYS A 104 -4.99 -1.82 -22.65
CA LYS A 104 -5.23 -1.35 -24.01
C LYS A 104 -6.47 -0.45 -24.09
N HIS A 105 -7.59 -0.87 -23.51
CA HIS A 105 -8.84 -0.08 -23.51
C HIS A 105 -8.63 1.31 -22.87
N ILE A 106 -7.96 1.35 -21.71
CA ILE A 106 -7.66 2.59 -21.00
C ILE A 106 -6.67 3.46 -21.80
N GLU A 107 -5.67 2.87 -22.45
CA GLU A 107 -4.72 3.58 -23.30
C GLU A 107 -5.39 4.19 -24.55
N GLU A 108 -6.28 3.44 -25.22
CA GLU A 108 -7.03 3.90 -26.39
C GLU A 108 -7.96 5.08 -26.05
N LEU A 109 -8.73 4.98 -24.96
CA LEU A 109 -9.56 6.10 -24.49
C LEU A 109 -8.71 7.28 -24.01
N SER A 110 -7.56 7.03 -23.37
CA SER A 110 -6.64 8.11 -22.95
C SER A 110 -6.07 8.86 -24.14
N LYS A 111 -5.64 8.16 -25.20
CA LYS A 111 -5.17 8.75 -26.46
C LYS A 111 -6.25 9.63 -27.11
N ALA A 112 -7.50 9.17 -27.14
CA ALA A 112 -8.62 9.95 -27.66
C ALA A 112 -8.95 11.21 -26.83
N ASN A 113 -8.63 11.23 -25.54
CA ASN A 113 -9.00 12.29 -24.59
C ASN A 113 -7.80 13.11 -24.09
N GLY A 114 -6.74 13.23 -24.90
CA GLY A 114 -5.61 14.13 -24.65
C GLY A 114 -4.60 13.62 -23.62
N GLY A 115 -4.51 12.31 -23.43
CA GLY A 115 -3.59 11.65 -22.49
C GLY A 115 -4.20 11.31 -21.12
N TYR A 116 -5.53 11.33 -20.99
CA TYR A 116 -6.26 11.09 -19.74
C TYR A 116 -7.47 10.21 -20.00
N PHE A 117 -7.71 9.23 -19.13
CA PHE A 117 -8.93 8.44 -19.13
C PHE A 117 -10.11 9.31 -18.62
N PRO A 118 -11.19 9.45 -19.40
CA PRO A 118 -12.38 10.19 -18.97
C PRO A 118 -13.31 9.30 -18.15
N ILE A 119 -13.84 9.82 -17.04
CA ILE A 119 -14.91 9.17 -16.28
C ILE A 119 -15.80 10.24 -15.63
N SER A 120 -17.11 9.99 -15.53
CA SER A 120 -18.03 10.90 -14.83
C SER A 120 -18.50 10.23 -13.53
N PHE A 121 -18.35 10.92 -12.40
CA PHE A 121 -18.68 10.40 -11.07
C PHE A 121 -19.25 11.53 -10.20
N GLU A 122 -20.32 11.26 -9.43
CA GLU A 122 -21.07 12.28 -8.67
C GLU A 122 -21.47 13.54 -9.49
N GLY A 123 -21.69 13.39 -10.80
CA GLY A 123 -21.97 14.51 -11.70
C GLY A 123 -20.77 15.41 -12.01
N LYS A 124 -19.53 14.93 -11.79
CA LYS A 124 -18.27 15.60 -12.11
C LYS A 124 -17.51 14.79 -13.16
N ASP A 125 -17.13 15.43 -14.26
CA ASP A 125 -16.25 14.82 -15.25
C ASP A 125 -14.79 14.90 -14.79
N MET A 126 -14.17 13.75 -14.59
CA MET A 126 -12.80 13.59 -14.09
C MET A 126 -11.86 13.17 -15.22
N LYS A 127 -10.61 13.62 -15.11
CA LYS A 127 -9.50 13.23 -15.99
C LYS A 127 -8.46 12.47 -15.17
N LEU A 128 -8.34 11.17 -15.42
CA LEU A 128 -7.47 10.30 -14.63
C LEU A 128 -6.32 9.73 -15.50
N LYS A 129 -5.26 9.25 -14.84
CA LYS A 129 -4.15 8.51 -15.48
C LYS A 129 -4.01 7.13 -14.85
N LEU A 130 -3.71 6.13 -15.67
CA LEU A 130 -3.46 4.76 -15.23
C LEU A 130 -2.25 4.70 -14.28
N VAL A 131 -2.43 4.10 -13.10
CA VAL A 131 -1.36 3.82 -12.14
C VAL A 131 -1.04 2.32 -12.12
N ARG A 132 -2.06 1.46 -11.98
CA ARG A 132 -1.91 -0.01 -11.88
C ARG A 132 -3.21 -0.74 -12.22
N VAL A 133 -3.11 -1.90 -12.84
CA VAL A 133 -4.19 -2.92 -12.87
C VAL A 133 -3.99 -3.93 -11.73
N HIS A 134 -5.06 -4.26 -11.02
CA HIS A 134 -5.02 -5.19 -9.88
C HIS A 134 -5.12 -6.65 -10.34
N MET A 135 -3.98 -7.29 -10.61
CA MET A 135 -3.86 -8.72 -10.96
C MET A 135 -4.61 -9.65 -10.00
N GLU A 136 -4.56 -9.31 -8.72
CA GLU A 136 -5.15 -10.02 -7.58
C GLU A 136 -6.69 -10.04 -7.58
N TYR A 137 -7.31 -9.07 -8.28
CA TYR A 137 -8.76 -8.91 -8.42
C TYR A 137 -9.23 -9.19 -9.86
N LEU A 138 -8.39 -9.77 -10.72
CA LEU A 138 -8.82 -10.20 -12.04
C LEU A 138 -9.61 -11.51 -11.91
N ALA A 139 -10.91 -11.45 -12.19
CA ALA A 139 -11.82 -12.57 -12.02
C ALA A 139 -12.52 -12.92 -13.34
N ASN A 140 -12.68 -14.21 -13.59
CA ASN A 140 -13.61 -14.73 -14.59
C ASN A 140 -14.96 -14.92 -13.89
N LEU A 141 -15.97 -14.16 -14.30
CA LEU A 141 -17.31 -14.15 -13.69
C LEU A 141 -18.30 -15.03 -14.46
N GLY A 142 -17.80 -16.03 -15.19
CA GLY A 142 -18.58 -16.96 -16.00
C GLY A 142 -18.30 -16.83 -17.50
N PRO A 143 -18.97 -17.65 -18.34
CA PRO A 143 -18.65 -17.79 -19.76
C PRO A 143 -18.60 -16.45 -20.50
N ARG A 144 -17.37 -16.05 -20.90
CA ARG A 144 -17.07 -14.80 -21.61
C ARG A 144 -17.42 -13.52 -20.83
N ARG A 145 -17.45 -13.55 -19.48
CA ARG A 145 -17.57 -12.38 -18.60
C ARG A 145 -16.37 -12.29 -17.67
N HIS A 146 -15.75 -11.12 -17.60
CA HIS A 146 -14.51 -10.87 -16.86
C HIS A 146 -14.62 -9.59 -16.04
N PHE A 147 -13.75 -9.45 -15.05
CA PHE A 147 -13.69 -8.30 -14.15
C PHE A 147 -12.25 -7.85 -13.91
N ALA A 148 -12.04 -6.54 -13.82
CA ALA A 148 -10.76 -5.92 -13.52
C ALA A 148 -10.93 -4.65 -12.68
N CYS A 149 -10.31 -4.61 -11.50
CA CYS A 149 -10.15 -3.39 -10.71
C CYS A 149 -8.86 -2.66 -11.14
N VAL A 150 -8.87 -1.31 -11.19
CA VAL A 150 -7.75 -0.50 -11.69
C VAL A 150 -7.53 0.77 -10.85
N ASP A 151 -6.31 1.01 -10.38
CA ASP A 151 -5.87 2.28 -9.78
C ASP A 151 -5.77 3.36 -10.88
N LEU A 152 -6.61 4.40 -10.81
CA LEU A 152 -6.58 5.58 -11.69
C LEU A 152 -6.41 6.88 -10.87
N ALA A 153 -5.40 7.71 -11.16
CA ALA A 153 -5.10 8.92 -10.37
C ALA A 153 -5.48 10.24 -11.06
N SER A 154 -6.00 11.20 -10.28
CA SER A 154 -6.27 12.58 -10.73
C SER A 154 -5.04 13.50 -10.59
N GLU A 155 -5.11 14.71 -11.15
CA GLU A 155 -3.99 15.67 -11.11
C GLU A 155 -3.72 16.24 -9.70
N GLU A 156 -4.73 16.21 -8.82
CA GLU A 156 -4.62 16.55 -7.39
C GLU A 156 -3.97 15.41 -6.57
N GLY A 157 -3.72 14.25 -7.18
CA GLY A 157 -3.13 13.08 -6.52
C GLY A 157 -4.11 12.20 -5.75
N ASN A 158 -5.43 12.33 -5.98
CA ASN A 158 -6.37 11.33 -5.47
C ASN A 158 -6.33 10.09 -6.37
N VAL A 159 -6.26 8.90 -5.78
CA VAL A 159 -6.37 7.62 -6.48
C VAL A 159 -7.81 7.13 -6.40
N TYR A 160 -8.33 6.61 -7.50
CA TYR A 160 -9.65 6.00 -7.60
C TYR A 160 -9.47 4.55 -8.04
N ASP A 161 -9.95 3.61 -7.24
CA ASP A 161 -10.13 2.22 -7.68
C ASP A 161 -11.38 2.19 -8.58
N VAL A 162 -11.21 1.86 -9.85
CA VAL A 162 -12.31 1.75 -10.81
C VAL A 162 -12.47 0.29 -11.23
N ASP A 163 -13.69 -0.21 -11.02
CA ASP A 163 -14.14 -1.55 -11.41
C ASP A 163 -14.58 -1.54 -12.87
N PHE A 164 -14.02 -2.45 -13.67
CA PHE A 164 -14.37 -2.65 -15.07
C PHE A 164 -14.90 -4.07 -15.28
N PHE A 165 -16.12 -4.19 -15.79
CA PHE A 165 -16.65 -5.46 -16.28
C PHE A 165 -16.44 -5.57 -17.79
N LEU A 166 -15.91 -6.69 -18.25
CA LEU A 166 -15.63 -6.94 -19.66
C LEU A 166 -16.38 -8.17 -20.15
N SER A 167 -16.73 -8.19 -21.44
CA SER A 167 -17.27 -9.38 -22.11
C SER A 167 -16.49 -9.74 -23.36
N GLY A 168 -16.43 -11.03 -23.67
CA GLY A 168 -15.68 -11.56 -24.82
C GLY A 168 -14.66 -12.64 -24.44
N ASP A 169 -13.82 -12.99 -25.40
CA ASP A 169 -12.78 -14.01 -25.24
C ASP A 169 -11.46 -13.36 -24.82
N PRO A 170 -10.58 -14.03 -24.05
CA PRO A 170 -9.25 -13.51 -23.71
C PRO A 170 -8.50 -12.95 -24.93
N GLY A 171 -7.90 -11.76 -24.78
CA GLY A 171 -7.29 -10.98 -25.88
C GLY A 171 -8.27 -10.22 -26.80
N ASN A 172 -9.58 -10.51 -26.75
CA ASN A 172 -10.63 -9.89 -27.57
C ASN A 172 -11.88 -9.56 -26.72
N MET A 173 -11.68 -8.76 -25.67
CA MET A 173 -12.71 -8.33 -24.73
C MET A 173 -13.15 -6.88 -24.96
N THR A 174 -14.41 -6.58 -24.65
CA THR A 174 -14.99 -5.23 -24.67
C THR A 174 -15.50 -4.88 -23.28
N VAL A 175 -15.17 -3.69 -22.77
CA VAL A 175 -15.73 -3.17 -21.50
C VAL A 175 -17.24 -2.94 -21.67
N THR A 176 -18.02 -3.44 -20.72
CA THR A 176 -19.48 -3.35 -20.68
C THR A 176 -20.00 -2.41 -19.59
N GLU A 177 -19.22 -2.22 -18.52
CA GLU A 177 -19.56 -1.39 -17.37
C GLU A 177 -18.27 -0.88 -16.72
N THR A 178 -18.30 0.36 -16.23
CA THR A 178 -17.17 1.05 -15.57
C THR A 178 -17.71 1.82 -14.37
N THR A 179 -17.34 1.43 -13.15
CA THR A 179 -17.92 1.95 -11.91
C THR A 179 -16.80 2.32 -10.93
N VAL A 180 -16.87 3.50 -10.30
CA VAL A 180 -15.90 3.88 -9.26
C VAL A 180 -16.22 3.12 -7.97
N HIS A 181 -15.28 2.33 -7.47
CA HIS A 181 -15.44 1.45 -6.31
C HIS A 181 -14.82 2.08 -5.05
N LYS A 182 -13.65 2.71 -5.15
CA LYS A 182 -12.96 3.32 -3.99
C LYS A 182 -12.28 4.65 -4.30
N LEU A 183 -11.99 5.42 -3.26
CA LEU A 183 -11.25 6.68 -3.30
C LEU A 183 -10.15 6.66 -2.23
N ASN A 184 -8.88 6.75 -2.66
CA ASN A 184 -7.68 6.62 -1.83
C ASN A 184 -7.75 5.35 -0.93
N GLY A 185 -8.14 4.22 -1.53
CA GLY A 185 -8.34 2.93 -0.86
C GLY A 185 -9.67 2.77 -0.11
N ARG A 186 -10.33 3.85 0.35
CA ARG A 186 -11.62 3.77 1.06
C ARG A 186 -12.77 3.44 0.09
N PRO A 187 -13.49 2.32 0.24
CA PRO A 187 -14.57 1.94 -0.67
C PRO A 187 -15.84 2.76 -0.45
N PHE A 188 -16.58 3.00 -1.55
CA PHE A 188 -17.93 3.55 -1.50
C PHE A 188 -18.97 2.48 -1.16
N TYR A 189 -18.79 1.27 -1.71
CA TYR A 189 -19.63 0.10 -1.48
C TYR A 189 -18.76 -1.17 -1.49
N LEU A 190 -19.35 -2.26 -1.01
CA LEU A 190 -18.76 -3.60 -0.98
C LEU A 190 -19.66 -4.61 -1.71
N TRP A 191 -19.04 -5.64 -2.26
CA TRP A 191 -19.72 -6.71 -2.98
C TRP A 191 -20.09 -7.87 -2.03
N ARG A 192 -21.34 -8.30 -2.04
CA ARG A 192 -21.84 -9.50 -1.32
C ARG A 192 -22.60 -10.42 -2.28
N GLU A 193 -22.24 -11.70 -2.28
CA GLU A 193 -23.05 -12.77 -2.88
C GLU A 193 -24.21 -13.18 -1.95
N GLN A 194 -25.36 -13.49 -2.53
CA GLN A 194 -26.53 -14.04 -1.82
C GLN A 194 -26.62 -15.56 -1.98
N GLU A 195 -27.49 -16.22 -1.20
CA GLU A 195 -27.70 -17.68 -1.24
C GLU A 195 -28.12 -18.22 -2.61
N ASP A 196 -28.60 -17.36 -3.52
CA ASP A 196 -28.97 -17.67 -4.91
C ASP A 196 -27.88 -17.38 -5.95
N GLY A 197 -26.68 -16.94 -5.51
CA GLY A 197 -25.57 -16.53 -6.37
C GLY A 197 -25.69 -15.11 -6.94
N VAL A 198 -26.66 -14.31 -6.49
CA VAL A 198 -26.82 -12.92 -6.96
C VAL A 198 -25.95 -11.97 -6.14
N TRP A 199 -24.95 -11.40 -6.81
CA TRP A 199 -24.07 -10.37 -6.27
C TRP A 199 -24.77 -9.00 -6.19
N ILE A 200 -24.67 -8.36 -5.03
CA ILE A 200 -25.22 -7.03 -4.74
C ILE A 200 -24.19 -6.11 -4.09
N HIS A 201 -24.40 -4.80 -4.24
CA HIS A 201 -23.71 -3.79 -3.44
C HIS A 201 -24.27 -3.74 -2.01
N VAL A 202 -23.41 -3.42 -1.06
CA VAL A 202 -23.72 -3.06 0.34
C VAL A 202 -22.92 -1.81 0.67
N ASP A 203 -23.56 -0.77 1.23
CA ASP A 203 -22.85 0.46 1.60
C ASP A 203 -21.81 0.18 2.71
N ALA A 204 -20.61 0.75 2.57
CA ALA A 204 -19.47 0.40 3.42
C ALA A 204 -19.67 0.72 4.92
N ASP A 205 -20.53 1.70 5.25
CA ASP A 205 -20.88 2.05 6.62
C ASP A 205 -21.90 1.07 7.26
N GLU A 206 -22.68 0.32 6.48
CA GLU A 206 -23.66 -0.68 6.95
C GLU A 206 -23.14 -2.13 6.85
N ALA A 207 -21.94 -2.33 6.28
CA ALA A 207 -21.38 -3.64 6.02
C ALA A 207 -20.95 -4.41 7.29
N SER A 208 -21.02 -5.75 7.22
CA SER A 208 -20.47 -6.61 8.28
C SER A 208 -18.95 -6.57 8.29
N ARG A 209 -18.34 -6.91 9.43
CA ARG A 209 -16.86 -6.99 9.58
C ARG A 209 -16.23 -7.91 8.52
N GLU A 210 -16.89 -9.01 8.20
CA GLU A 210 -16.46 -9.96 7.16
C GLU A 210 -16.42 -9.35 5.76
N LEU A 211 -17.42 -8.55 5.37
CA LEU A 211 -17.39 -7.78 4.12
C LEU A 211 -16.30 -6.68 4.15
N LEU A 212 -16.04 -6.12 5.33
CA LEU A 212 -14.98 -5.13 5.59
C LEU A 212 -13.58 -5.77 5.76
N GLY A 213 -13.37 -7.02 5.33
CA GLY A 213 -12.05 -7.66 5.29
C GLY A 213 -11.59 -8.37 6.56
N VAL A 214 -12.45 -8.53 7.58
CA VAL A 214 -12.10 -9.10 8.89
C VAL A 214 -12.69 -10.50 9.09
N LYS A 215 -11.83 -11.47 9.41
CA LYS A 215 -12.21 -12.76 9.98
C LYS A 215 -11.78 -12.83 11.45
N GLU A 216 -12.74 -13.02 12.35
CA GLU A 216 -12.55 -13.03 13.81
C GLU A 216 -12.30 -14.45 14.33
N GLY A 217 -11.70 -14.57 15.52
CA GLY A 217 -11.43 -15.86 16.16
C GLY A 217 -10.24 -16.60 15.55
N ASP A 218 -10.49 -17.36 14.49
CA ASP A 218 -9.48 -18.20 13.82
C ASP A 218 -9.68 -18.32 12.29
N ASP A 219 -8.58 -18.62 11.59
CA ASP A 219 -8.55 -18.96 10.17
C ASP A 219 -7.49 -20.06 9.92
N GLN A 220 -7.74 -20.92 8.95
CA GLN A 220 -6.79 -21.95 8.52
C GLN A 220 -6.78 -22.02 6.99
N PHE A 221 -5.60 -21.85 6.39
CA PHE A 221 -5.44 -21.83 4.93
C PHE A 221 -4.09 -22.39 4.51
N GLU A 222 -4.03 -23.00 3.33
CA GLU A 222 -2.79 -23.20 2.60
C GLU A 222 -2.42 -21.92 1.87
N PHE A 223 -1.12 -21.62 1.78
CA PHE A 223 -0.60 -20.41 1.17
C PHE A 223 0.55 -20.74 0.21
N THR A 224 0.47 -20.21 -1.01
CA THR A 224 1.47 -20.35 -2.06
C THR A 224 2.25 -19.05 -2.20
N TYR A 225 3.53 -19.08 -1.87
CA TYR A 225 4.49 -18.02 -2.16
C TYR A 225 5.33 -18.48 -3.36
N GLN A 226 5.17 -17.86 -4.52
CA GLN A 226 5.98 -18.19 -5.70
C GLN A 226 6.55 -16.97 -6.40
N ALA A 227 7.67 -17.14 -7.12
CA ALA A 227 8.22 -16.12 -8.01
C ALA A 227 9.05 -16.75 -9.13
N THR A 228 9.01 -16.19 -10.33
CA THR A 228 9.93 -16.54 -11.41
C THR A 228 11.18 -15.68 -11.30
N LEU A 229 12.35 -16.31 -11.32
CA LEU A 229 13.65 -15.64 -11.28
C LEU A 229 13.88 -14.84 -12.57
N PRO A 230 14.52 -13.66 -12.51
CA PRO A 230 14.90 -12.90 -13.70
C PRO A 230 15.96 -13.65 -14.51
N LEU A 231 16.29 -13.12 -15.69
CA LEU A 231 17.50 -13.53 -16.40
C LEU A 231 18.73 -12.93 -15.69
N MET A 232 19.72 -13.76 -15.39
CA MET A 232 20.93 -13.40 -14.65
C MET A 232 22.17 -13.77 -15.48
N THR A 233 23.14 -12.87 -15.55
CA THR A 233 24.41 -13.06 -16.29
C THR A 233 25.60 -13.42 -15.40
N GLU A 234 25.40 -13.35 -14.09
CA GLU A 234 26.39 -13.54 -13.04
C GLU A 234 25.70 -14.30 -11.88
N SER A 235 26.50 -14.92 -11.01
CA SER A 235 26.00 -15.57 -9.79
C SER A 235 25.24 -14.57 -8.91
N ALA A 236 24.23 -15.06 -8.19
CA ALA A 236 23.34 -14.22 -7.41
C ALA A 236 23.03 -14.82 -6.03
N LYS A 237 22.68 -13.94 -5.09
CA LYS A 237 22.26 -14.29 -3.73
C LYS A 237 20.84 -13.83 -3.50
N MET A 238 20.03 -14.62 -2.81
CA MET A 238 18.64 -14.27 -2.53
C MET A 238 18.25 -14.62 -1.09
N TRP A 239 17.49 -13.73 -0.46
CA TRP A 239 16.92 -13.89 0.88
C TRP A 239 15.39 -13.87 0.78
N ILE A 240 14.73 -14.94 1.22
CA ILE A 240 13.26 -15.10 1.23
C ILE A 240 12.82 -15.27 2.70
N PRO A 241 11.76 -14.59 3.18
CA PRO A 241 11.30 -14.77 4.55
C PRO A 241 10.54 -16.10 4.69
N ILE A 242 10.81 -16.84 5.76
CA ILE A 242 10.05 -18.04 6.12
C ILE A 242 9.10 -17.69 7.27
N PRO A 243 7.77 -17.77 7.09
CA PRO A 243 6.83 -17.60 8.19
C PRO A 243 7.13 -18.64 9.28
N SER A 244 7.20 -18.18 10.53
CA SER A 244 7.60 -18.99 11.69
C SER A 244 6.44 -19.12 12.69
N ASP A 245 6.49 -20.14 13.54
CA ASP A 245 5.55 -20.33 14.65
C ASP A 245 5.66 -19.20 15.69
N ASP A 246 4.52 -18.77 16.24
CA ASP A 246 4.46 -17.99 17.48
C ASP A 246 3.17 -18.27 18.28
N ALA A 247 2.84 -17.43 19.27
CA ALA A 247 1.64 -17.58 20.09
C ALA A 247 0.31 -17.39 19.34
N PHE A 248 0.33 -16.93 18.08
CA PHE A 248 -0.86 -16.59 17.29
C PHE A 248 -0.88 -17.26 15.91
N GLN A 249 0.25 -17.77 15.41
CA GLN A 249 0.29 -18.58 14.19
C GLN A 249 1.09 -19.87 14.33
N THR A 250 0.62 -20.93 13.68
CA THR A 250 1.38 -22.18 13.47
C THR A 250 1.54 -22.43 11.98
N ILE A 251 2.76 -22.76 11.56
CA ILE A 251 3.17 -22.91 10.17
C ILE A 251 3.69 -24.34 9.95
N VAL A 252 3.13 -25.02 8.95
CA VAL A 252 3.68 -26.27 8.42
C VAL A 252 4.17 -26.00 7.01
N ILE A 253 5.44 -26.27 6.72
CA ILE A 253 5.96 -26.17 5.34
C ILE A 253 5.65 -27.49 4.63
N ASN A 254 4.77 -27.44 3.62
CA ASN A 254 4.28 -28.60 2.89
C ASN A 254 5.20 -28.92 1.70
N ARG A 255 5.76 -27.88 1.05
CA ARG A 255 6.62 -28.00 -0.13
C ARG A 255 7.58 -26.80 -0.20
N LEU A 256 8.84 -27.09 -0.53
CA LEU A 256 9.91 -26.10 -0.71
C LEU A 256 10.69 -26.47 -1.98
N GLU A 257 10.41 -25.77 -3.08
CA GLU A 257 11.07 -25.96 -4.38
C GLU A 257 11.77 -24.67 -4.76
N ILE A 258 13.06 -24.60 -4.47
CA ILE A 258 13.86 -23.39 -4.58
C ILE A 258 15.08 -23.69 -5.45
N PRO A 259 15.25 -23.00 -6.60
CA PRO A 259 16.44 -23.10 -7.45
C PRO A 259 17.73 -22.76 -6.68
N GLY A 260 18.88 -23.16 -7.22
CA GLY A 260 20.17 -22.98 -6.55
C GLY A 260 20.37 -23.85 -5.30
N LYS A 261 21.39 -23.52 -4.51
CA LYS A 261 21.62 -24.11 -3.17
C LYS A 261 20.96 -23.22 -2.12
N HIS A 262 20.43 -23.77 -1.05
CA HIS A 262 19.78 -22.97 -0.01
C HIS A 262 19.96 -23.52 1.41
N GLU A 263 19.90 -22.63 2.38
CA GLU A 263 19.88 -22.93 3.81
C GLU A 263 18.98 -21.94 4.58
N ILE A 264 18.61 -22.27 5.82
CA ILE A 264 17.78 -21.42 6.67
C ILE A 264 18.68 -20.69 7.66
N LEU A 265 18.77 -19.36 7.53
CA LEU A 265 19.43 -18.48 8.47
C LEU A 265 18.45 -18.05 9.58
N LEU A 266 19.00 -17.83 10.78
CA LEU A 266 18.29 -17.18 11.89
C LEU A 266 18.74 -15.72 12.01
N GLU A 267 17.77 -14.82 12.09
CA GLU A 267 17.97 -13.40 12.38
C GLU A 267 17.85 -13.20 13.91
N GLU A 268 18.99 -13.05 14.59
CA GLU A 268 19.10 -13.10 16.05
C GLU A 268 18.38 -11.96 16.81
N LYS A 269 18.08 -10.82 16.17
CA LYS A 269 17.51 -9.64 16.84
C LYS A 269 16.01 -9.78 17.10
N PHE A 270 15.27 -10.38 16.17
CA PHE A 270 13.82 -10.57 16.30
C PHE A 270 13.34 -12.01 16.06
N GLY A 271 14.24 -12.95 15.75
CA GLY A 271 13.95 -14.38 15.60
C GLY A 271 13.41 -14.77 14.21
N ASN A 272 13.62 -13.94 13.18
CA ASN A 272 13.12 -14.24 11.83
C ASN A 272 13.88 -15.43 11.20
N GLN A 273 13.15 -16.38 10.60
CA GLN A 273 13.76 -17.37 9.72
C GLN A 273 13.83 -16.83 8.29
N ILE A 274 15.00 -16.95 7.66
CA ILE A 274 15.26 -16.42 6.32
C ILE A 274 15.92 -17.52 5.50
N LEU A 275 15.31 -17.92 4.38
CA LEU A 275 15.96 -18.78 3.41
C LEU A 275 17.02 -17.96 2.65
N TYR A 276 18.29 -18.29 2.84
CA TYR A 276 19.38 -17.83 1.98
C TYR A 276 19.53 -18.80 0.81
N VAL A 277 19.75 -18.26 -0.39
CA VAL A 277 19.84 -19.01 -1.64
C VAL A 277 21.02 -18.50 -2.47
N GLU A 278 21.87 -19.41 -2.92
CA GLU A 278 22.93 -19.18 -3.90
C GLU A 278 22.50 -19.69 -5.27
N LEU A 279 22.37 -18.77 -6.22
CA LEU A 279 21.88 -18.99 -7.58
C LEU A 279 23.02 -18.79 -8.59
N GLU A 280 22.99 -19.58 -9.67
CA GLU A 280 23.90 -19.41 -10.83
C GLU A 280 23.10 -18.94 -12.06
N PRO A 281 23.76 -18.47 -13.15
CA PRO A 281 23.08 -18.07 -14.38
C PRO A 281 22.13 -19.15 -14.95
N GLU A 282 22.43 -20.43 -14.73
CA GLU A 282 21.59 -21.58 -15.10
C GLU A 282 20.28 -21.69 -14.31
N ASP A 283 20.06 -20.88 -13.25
CA ASP A 283 18.79 -20.75 -12.54
C ASP A 283 17.86 -19.67 -13.12
N SER A 284 18.34 -18.89 -14.10
CA SER A 284 17.56 -17.88 -14.83
C SER A 284 16.20 -18.41 -15.31
N GLY A 285 15.13 -17.68 -15.02
CA GLY A 285 13.77 -18.03 -15.48
C GLY A 285 13.12 -19.25 -14.81
N LYS A 286 13.80 -19.94 -13.88
CA LYS A 286 13.15 -20.96 -13.03
C LYS A 286 12.18 -20.30 -12.05
N THR A 287 11.21 -21.06 -11.55
CA THR A 287 10.30 -20.61 -10.50
C THR A 287 10.74 -21.17 -9.14
N MET A 288 10.72 -20.31 -8.12
CA MET A 288 10.73 -20.70 -6.71
C MET A 288 9.29 -20.86 -6.20
N VAL A 289 9.01 -21.92 -5.45
CA VAL A 289 7.72 -22.18 -4.78
C VAL A 289 7.96 -22.56 -3.32
N LEU A 290 7.33 -21.84 -2.41
CA LEU A 290 7.21 -22.13 -0.99
C LEU A 290 5.72 -22.26 -0.67
N HIS A 291 5.28 -23.46 -0.29
CA HIS A 291 3.89 -23.76 0.05
C HIS A 291 3.78 -24.23 1.51
N PHE A 292 2.90 -23.61 2.28
CA PHE A 292 2.76 -23.88 3.70
C PHE A 292 1.30 -23.76 4.17
N THR A 293 0.90 -24.63 5.10
CA THR A 293 -0.36 -24.48 5.83
C THR A 293 -0.17 -23.52 7.00
N VAL A 294 -1.02 -22.51 7.08
CA VAL A 294 -1.14 -21.57 8.20
C VAL A 294 -2.36 -21.94 9.04
N LYS A 295 -2.18 -21.99 10.36
CA LYS A 295 -3.27 -21.83 11.33
C LYS A 295 -3.06 -20.51 12.04
N ARG A 296 -4.06 -19.63 12.05
CA ARG A 296 -3.97 -18.30 12.65
C ARG A 296 -5.10 -18.09 13.67
N GLN A 297 -4.75 -17.68 14.87
CA GLN A 297 -5.68 -17.11 15.84
C GLN A 297 -5.64 -15.58 15.72
N GLU A 298 -6.77 -14.91 15.86
CA GLU A 298 -6.87 -13.45 15.95
C GLU A 298 -5.94 -12.88 17.03
N LYS A 299 -5.09 -11.90 16.67
CA LYS A 299 -4.12 -11.31 17.61
C LYS A 299 -4.78 -10.18 18.38
N THR A 300 -5.13 -10.43 19.63
CA THR A 300 -5.66 -9.40 20.56
C THR A 300 -4.55 -8.73 21.36
N VAL A 301 -4.92 -7.83 22.27
CA VAL A 301 -4.00 -7.27 23.29
C VAL A 301 -3.42 -8.39 24.16
N HIS A 302 -2.08 -8.45 24.29
CA HIS A 302 -1.37 -9.60 24.88
C HIS A 302 -0.08 -9.19 25.62
N GLU A 303 0.53 -10.16 26.29
CA GLU A 303 1.81 -10.06 26.98
C GLU A 303 2.81 -11.01 26.30
N ASP A 304 4.10 -10.65 26.24
CA ASP A 304 5.18 -11.52 25.75
C ASP A 304 6.50 -11.25 26.50
N ASP A 305 7.49 -12.12 26.30
CA ASP A 305 8.80 -12.03 26.97
C ASP A 305 9.74 -10.95 26.40
N THR A 306 9.29 -10.12 25.45
CA THR A 306 10.13 -9.07 24.85
C THR A 306 10.27 -7.86 25.77
N LYS A 307 11.41 -7.18 25.70
CA LYS A 307 11.68 -5.99 26.52
C LYS A 307 11.21 -4.74 25.76
N PRO A 308 10.16 -4.04 26.22
CA PRO A 308 9.60 -2.91 25.47
C PRO A 308 10.61 -1.81 25.18
N GLU A 309 11.58 -1.59 26.09
CA GLU A 309 12.61 -0.56 25.95
C GLU A 309 13.50 -0.74 24.72
N ALA A 310 13.65 -1.98 24.21
CA ALA A 310 14.35 -2.26 22.96
C ALA A 310 13.66 -1.63 21.74
N TYR A 311 12.34 -1.46 21.80
CA TYR A 311 11.50 -0.88 20.74
C TYR A 311 11.28 0.63 20.91
N LEU A 312 12.13 1.30 21.71
CA LEU A 312 12.26 2.77 21.77
C LEU A 312 13.41 3.31 20.91
N VAL A 313 14.20 2.43 20.27
CA VAL A 313 15.40 2.79 19.50
C VAL A 313 15.02 3.26 18.08
N ALA A 314 15.89 4.06 17.47
CA ALA A 314 15.74 4.47 16.06
C ALA A 314 16.06 3.30 15.10
N GLU A 315 15.39 3.29 13.95
CA GLU A 315 15.69 2.42 12.80
C GLU A 315 16.02 3.34 11.60
N ASN A 316 16.72 2.85 10.57
CA ASN A 316 17.20 3.68 9.45
C ASN A 316 16.07 4.45 8.73
N MET A 317 14.89 3.84 8.64
CA MET A 317 13.69 4.44 8.03
C MET A 317 12.72 5.04 9.07
N VAL A 318 13.01 4.89 10.36
CA VAL A 318 12.18 5.37 11.50
C VAL A 318 13.09 6.11 12.51
N PRO A 319 13.66 7.27 12.11
CA PRO A 319 14.60 8.00 12.96
C PRO A 319 13.89 8.71 14.13
N LEU A 320 14.65 8.98 15.19
CA LEU A 320 14.21 9.84 16.30
C LEU A 320 14.71 11.26 16.06
N ASN A 321 13.80 12.16 15.68
CA ASN A 321 14.07 13.59 15.48
C ASN A 321 13.09 14.44 16.30
N ASP A 322 13.43 15.72 16.53
CA ASP A 322 12.54 16.63 17.26
C ASP A 322 11.25 16.93 16.47
N THR A 323 11.24 16.82 15.13
CA THR A 323 10.03 17.04 14.30
C THR A 323 8.90 16.09 14.66
N PHE A 324 9.16 14.78 14.78
CA PHE A 324 8.16 13.79 15.20
C PHE A 324 7.71 13.99 16.63
N LYS A 325 8.59 14.48 17.51
CA LYS A 325 8.25 14.82 18.89
C LYS A 325 7.31 16.04 18.93
N ASP A 326 7.65 17.09 18.18
CA ASP A 326 6.86 18.32 18.05
C ASP A 326 5.45 18.04 17.49
N ILE A 327 5.34 17.13 16.52
CA ILE A 327 4.06 16.69 15.95
C ILE A 327 3.26 15.89 16.97
N ALA A 328 3.88 14.90 17.63
CA ALA A 328 3.23 14.08 18.63
C ALA A 328 2.74 14.92 19.83
N GLU A 329 3.56 15.82 20.38
CA GLU A 329 3.16 16.71 21.47
C GLU A 329 1.99 17.63 21.07
N LYS A 330 1.91 18.08 19.80
CA LYS A 330 0.75 18.83 19.27
C LYS A 330 -0.51 17.98 19.14
N ALA A 331 -0.40 16.72 18.70
CA ALA A 331 -1.51 15.76 18.66
C ALA A 331 -2.02 15.37 20.06
N LEU A 332 -1.15 15.41 21.07
CA LEU A 332 -1.46 15.10 22.46
C LEU A 332 -2.02 16.27 23.29
N VAL A 333 -2.22 17.47 22.71
CA VAL A 333 -2.79 18.61 23.44
C VAL A 333 -4.18 18.29 23.98
N GLY A 334 -4.31 18.28 25.31
CA GLY A 334 -5.55 17.92 26.03
C GLY A 334 -5.77 16.41 26.24
N LYS A 335 -4.88 15.55 25.72
CA LYS A 335 -4.96 14.08 25.86
C LYS A 335 -4.26 13.63 27.16
N ASN A 336 -4.79 14.08 28.30
CA ASN A 336 -4.16 13.98 29.63
C ASN A 336 -4.16 12.56 30.27
N GLY A 337 -4.13 11.50 29.47
CA GLY A 337 -4.19 10.11 29.93
C GLY A 337 -2.82 9.39 29.94
N GLY A 338 -2.88 8.10 30.25
CA GLY A 338 -1.73 7.18 30.17
C GLY A 338 -1.28 6.88 28.74
N GLU A 339 -0.31 5.99 28.60
CA GLU A 339 0.28 5.59 27.32
C GLU A 339 -0.77 5.13 26.30
N LEU A 340 -1.78 4.36 26.74
CA LEU A 340 -2.87 3.90 25.90
C LEU A 340 -3.68 5.05 25.28
N VAL A 341 -4.00 6.08 26.07
CA VAL A 341 -4.74 7.27 25.61
C VAL A 341 -3.89 8.11 24.64
N LYS A 342 -2.58 8.16 24.87
CA LYS A 342 -1.63 8.84 23.96
C LYS A 342 -1.49 8.08 22.65
N ALA A 343 -1.27 6.76 22.70
CA ALA A 343 -1.18 5.89 21.53
C ALA A 343 -2.46 5.96 20.69
N ARG A 344 -3.65 5.95 21.33
CA ARG A 344 -4.93 6.16 20.62
C ARG A 344 -4.98 7.51 19.90
N ALA A 345 -4.55 8.59 20.55
CA ALA A 345 -4.53 9.91 19.93
C ALA A 345 -3.52 10.03 18.77
N LEU A 346 -2.38 9.33 18.83
CA LEU A 346 -1.41 9.27 17.72
C LEU A 346 -1.90 8.38 16.57
N TYR A 347 -2.62 7.29 16.88
CA TYR A 347 -3.29 6.43 15.93
C TYR A 347 -4.39 7.19 15.16
N ASP A 348 -5.29 7.87 15.88
CA ASP A 348 -6.32 8.74 15.30
C ASP A 348 -5.67 9.83 14.42
N TYR A 349 -4.62 10.50 14.92
CA TYR A 349 -3.88 11.51 14.16
C TYR A 349 -3.20 10.94 12.90
N THR A 350 -2.72 9.70 12.92
CA THR A 350 -2.11 9.06 11.74
C THR A 350 -3.16 8.81 10.66
N ILE A 351 -4.37 8.40 11.04
CA ILE A 351 -5.51 8.26 10.12
C ILE A 351 -5.93 9.64 9.56
N ASP A 352 -6.06 10.65 10.41
CA ASP A 352 -6.49 12.01 10.01
C ASP A 352 -5.47 12.78 9.15
N SER A 353 -4.18 12.40 9.18
CA SER A 353 -3.09 13.15 8.53
C SER A 353 -2.50 12.50 7.28
N MET A 354 -2.85 11.26 6.96
CA MET A 354 -2.31 10.48 5.85
C MET A 354 -3.34 10.24 4.72
N LYS A 355 -2.85 9.79 3.56
CA LYS A 355 -3.66 9.26 2.44
C LYS A 355 -3.02 8.00 1.84
N TYR A 356 -3.83 6.98 1.59
CA TYR A 356 -3.34 5.73 1.00
C TYR A 356 -3.07 5.93 -0.49
N ALA A 357 -1.81 5.77 -0.90
CA ALA A 357 -1.32 6.19 -2.21
C ALA A 357 -0.09 5.38 -2.68
N LYS A 358 -0.26 4.57 -3.73
CA LYS A 358 0.78 3.73 -4.35
C LYS A 358 1.38 4.33 -5.63
N TYR A 359 1.59 5.66 -5.66
CA TYR A 359 2.07 6.38 -6.86
C TYR A 359 3.32 7.25 -6.59
N GLY A 360 4.07 7.54 -7.66
CA GLY A 360 5.31 8.31 -7.60
C GLY A 360 6.46 7.54 -6.94
N ILE A 361 7.47 8.29 -6.47
CA ILE A 361 8.67 7.76 -5.80
C ILE A 361 8.52 7.94 -4.27
N GLY A 362 9.21 7.11 -3.48
CA GLY A 362 9.40 7.26 -2.03
C GLY A 362 8.50 6.38 -1.15
N TRP A 363 7.27 6.12 -1.57
CA TRP A 363 6.32 5.27 -0.86
C TRP A 363 6.74 3.79 -0.83
N GLY A 364 6.19 3.03 0.12
CA GLY A 364 6.41 1.58 0.25
C GLY A 364 7.70 1.19 0.97
N ASN A 365 8.58 2.16 1.26
CA ASN A 365 9.84 1.94 1.96
C ASN A 365 9.68 1.99 3.48
N GLY A 366 8.59 2.58 4.00
CA GLY A 366 8.42 2.81 5.43
C GLY A 366 9.28 3.95 5.95
N ASN A 367 9.65 4.92 5.12
CA ASN A 367 10.37 6.11 5.56
C ASN A 367 9.39 7.07 6.25
N ALA A 368 9.53 7.23 7.57
CA ALA A 368 8.65 8.05 8.39
C ALA A 368 8.73 9.56 8.05
N GLU A 369 9.87 10.06 7.57
CA GLU A 369 10.06 11.46 7.18
C GLU A 369 9.36 11.73 5.84
N PHE A 370 9.46 10.81 4.88
CA PHE A 370 8.68 10.84 3.63
C PHE A 370 7.17 10.81 3.92
N ALA A 371 6.71 9.95 4.83
CA ALA A 371 5.30 9.87 5.21
C ALA A 371 4.80 11.22 5.79
N CYS A 372 5.56 11.79 6.73
CA CYS A 372 5.32 13.09 7.35
C CYS A 372 5.25 14.25 6.33
N ASP A 373 6.24 14.38 5.46
CA ASP A 373 6.34 15.50 4.53
C ASP A 373 5.34 15.40 3.37
N SER A 374 5.10 14.19 2.87
CA SER A 374 4.21 13.96 1.73
C SER A 374 2.74 13.76 2.11
N ALA A 375 2.45 13.45 3.39
CA ALA A 375 1.13 13.12 3.94
C ALA A 375 0.43 11.96 3.20
N ARG A 376 1.22 10.99 2.71
CA ARG A 376 0.72 9.85 1.91
C ARG A 376 1.67 8.64 1.92
N GLY A 377 1.15 7.47 1.58
CA GLY A 377 1.97 6.25 1.40
C GLY A 377 1.13 4.97 1.36
N ASN A 378 1.75 3.81 1.53
CA ASN A 378 1.04 2.55 1.78
C ASN A 378 1.04 2.19 3.29
N CYS A 379 0.60 0.97 3.62
CA CYS A 379 0.66 0.42 4.98
C CYS A 379 2.05 0.57 5.63
N THR A 380 3.13 0.29 4.91
CA THR A 380 4.51 0.40 5.42
C THR A 380 4.83 1.82 5.91
N ASP A 381 4.37 2.82 5.16
CA ASP A 381 4.61 4.24 5.46
C ASP A 381 3.73 4.74 6.62
N TYR A 382 2.45 4.30 6.67
CA TYR A 382 1.52 4.58 7.78
C TYR A 382 2.07 4.06 9.11
N HIS A 383 2.44 2.78 9.15
CA HIS A 383 2.93 2.13 10.36
C HIS A 383 4.27 2.70 10.82
N SER A 384 5.20 2.99 9.90
CA SER A 384 6.44 3.69 10.26
C SER A 384 6.21 5.09 10.83
N TYR A 385 5.28 5.88 10.27
CA TYR A 385 4.98 7.21 10.81
C TYR A 385 4.41 7.13 12.22
N PHE A 386 3.45 6.24 12.47
CA PHE A 386 2.92 6.00 13.81
C PHE A 386 3.99 5.52 14.80
N ILE A 387 4.87 4.60 14.40
CA ILE A 387 5.98 4.11 15.24
C ILE A 387 6.92 5.28 15.59
N ALA A 388 7.27 6.14 14.63
CA ALA A 388 8.10 7.33 14.88
C ALA A 388 7.43 8.30 15.88
N LEU A 389 6.13 8.57 15.72
CA LEU A 389 5.36 9.42 16.64
C LEU A 389 5.24 8.80 18.05
N CYS A 390 5.12 7.48 18.16
CA CYS A 390 5.08 6.80 19.45
C CYS A 390 6.43 6.85 20.17
N ARG A 391 7.52 6.45 19.48
CA ARG A 391 8.87 6.40 20.08
C ARG A 391 9.40 7.80 20.44
N SER A 392 8.99 8.85 19.71
CA SER A 392 9.37 10.23 20.04
C SER A 392 8.87 10.67 21.42
N VAL A 393 7.65 10.28 21.81
CA VAL A 393 7.03 10.52 23.13
C VAL A 393 7.18 9.35 24.13
N LYS A 394 8.11 8.43 23.84
CA LYS A 394 8.51 7.29 24.68
C LYS A 394 7.47 6.19 24.89
N ILE A 395 6.55 6.03 23.94
CA ILE A 395 5.73 4.82 23.81
C ILE A 395 6.52 3.82 22.95
N PRO A 396 6.86 2.61 23.45
CA PRO A 396 7.49 1.59 22.63
C PRO A 396 6.57 1.14 21.48
N ALA A 397 7.13 0.97 20.29
CA ALA A 397 6.36 0.47 19.15
C ALA A 397 7.23 -0.36 18.20
N ARG A 398 6.66 -1.43 17.65
CA ARG A 398 7.32 -2.42 16.78
C ARG A 398 6.55 -2.67 15.48
N PHE A 399 7.26 -3.14 14.47
CA PHE A 399 6.76 -3.37 13.11
C PHE A 399 6.68 -4.88 12.81
N ALA A 400 5.66 -5.30 12.07
CA ALA A 400 5.52 -6.67 11.59
C ALA A 400 4.89 -6.70 10.19
N ILE A 401 5.27 -7.67 9.36
CA ILE A 401 4.88 -7.75 7.95
C ILE A 401 4.67 -9.20 7.49
N GLY A 402 3.69 -9.39 6.62
CA GLY A 402 3.46 -10.64 5.93
C GLY A 402 2.44 -10.45 4.82
N ALA A 403 1.32 -11.18 4.85
CA ALA A 403 0.23 -11.02 3.88
C ALA A 403 -1.15 -11.08 4.55
N ALA A 404 -2.09 -10.28 4.08
CA ALA A 404 -3.50 -10.29 4.51
C ALA A 404 -4.36 -11.03 3.46
N VAL A 405 -5.04 -12.08 3.89
CA VAL A 405 -5.84 -12.98 3.05
C VAL A 405 -7.27 -12.43 2.92
N PRO A 406 -7.92 -12.46 1.74
CA PRO A 406 -9.33 -12.10 1.62
C PRO A 406 -10.26 -12.88 2.56
N SER A 407 -11.20 -12.18 3.20
CA SER A 407 -12.31 -12.78 3.96
C SER A 407 -13.45 -13.24 3.04
N SER A 408 -13.74 -12.48 1.98
CA SER A 408 -14.91 -12.65 1.10
C SER A 408 -14.80 -13.76 0.05
N ARG A 409 -13.76 -14.60 0.11
CA ARG A 409 -13.58 -15.80 -0.73
C ARG A 409 -12.64 -16.78 -0.06
N ASP A 410 -12.70 -18.04 -0.49
CA ASP A 410 -11.88 -19.13 0.06
C ASP A 410 -10.64 -19.49 -0.79
N ASP A 411 -10.48 -18.95 -2.00
CA ASP A 411 -9.31 -19.25 -2.85
C ASP A 411 -8.77 -18.06 -3.66
N GLY A 412 -7.58 -18.24 -4.22
CA GLY A 412 -7.03 -17.44 -5.30
C GLY A 412 -5.93 -16.47 -4.85
N GLY A 413 -5.75 -15.37 -5.58
CA GLY A 413 -4.64 -14.43 -5.37
C GLY A 413 -4.75 -13.56 -4.11
N VAL A 414 -3.59 -13.22 -3.54
CA VAL A 414 -3.43 -12.28 -2.41
C VAL A 414 -2.70 -11.01 -2.90
N ASN A 415 -3.04 -9.82 -2.37
CA ASN A 415 -2.54 -8.52 -2.86
C ASN A 415 -1.11 -8.18 -2.39
N GLY A 416 -0.17 -9.10 -2.58
CA GLY A 416 1.20 -8.94 -2.12
C GLY A 416 1.31 -8.83 -0.60
N TYR A 417 2.28 -8.07 -0.11
CA TYR A 417 2.48 -7.92 1.33
C TYR A 417 1.43 -7.01 1.97
N HIS A 418 1.18 -7.24 3.26
CA HIS A 418 0.54 -6.29 4.17
C HIS A 418 1.30 -6.25 5.50
N CYS A 419 1.27 -5.11 6.19
CA CYS A 419 2.00 -4.93 7.45
C CYS A 419 1.12 -4.28 8.53
N TRP A 420 1.56 -4.42 9.77
CA TRP A 420 0.94 -3.88 10.97
C TRP A 420 2.00 -3.34 11.92
N ALA A 421 1.56 -2.64 12.97
CA ALA A 421 2.40 -2.26 14.08
C ALA A 421 1.82 -2.76 15.39
N GLU A 422 2.62 -2.75 16.45
CA GLU A 422 2.15 -2.96 17.81
C GLU A 422 2.77 -1.89 18.71
N PHE A 423 2.01 -1.32 19.63
CA PHE A 423 2.54 -0.41 20.65
C PHE A 423 2.44 -1.03 22.04
N TYR A 424 3.36 -0.68 22.94
CA TYR A 424 3.31 -1.14 24.32
C TYR A 424 2.64 -0.08 25.20
N ALA A 425 1.66 -0.49 25.99
CA ALA A 425 1.01 0.35 26.99
C ALA A 425 0.40 -0.50 28.11
N GLU A 426 0.46 0.01 29.34
CA GLU A 426 -0.24 -0.59 30.50
C GLU A 426 0.16 -2.06 30.78
N GLY A 427 1.39 -2.42 30.43
CA GLY A 427 1.96 -3.76 30.61
C GLY A 427 1.78 -4.71 29.43
N LYS A 428 1.21 -4.27 28.30
CA LYS A 428 0.78 -5.14 27.20
C LYS A 428 1.13 -4.59 25.83
N TRP A 429 1.27 -5.48 24.84
CA TRP A 429 1.32 -5.15 23.42
C TRP A 429 -0.09 -5.05 22.84
N TRP A 430 -0.35 -3.92 22.17
CA TRP A 430 -1.60 -3.59 21.50
C TRP A 430 -1.37 -3.62 19.98
N PRO A 431 -1.88 -4.64 19.25
CA PRO A 431 -1.74 -4.70 17.80
C PRO A 431 -2.62 -3.68 17.08
N VAL A 432 -2.11 -3.04 16.04
CA VAL A 432 -2.80 -2.02 15.25
C VAL A 432 -2.61 -2.14 13.74
N ASP A 433 -3.69 -1.96 12.98
CA ASP A 433 -3.67 -1.94 11.50
C ASP A 433 -4.23 -0.62 10.95
N ILE A 434 -3.39 0.42 11.03
CA ILE A 434 -3.79 1.81 10.78
C ILE A 434 -4.21 2.05 9.32
N SER A 435 -3.60 1.32 8.38
CA SER A 435 -3.98 1.36 6.97
C SER A 435 -5.36 0.75 6.70
N GLU A 436 -5.69 -0.39 7.32
CA GLU A 436 -7.03 -0.98 7.17
C GLU A 436 -8.08 -0.22 8.00
N ALA A 437 -7.68 0.45 9.08
CA ALA A 437 -8.50 1.37 9.87
C ALA A 437 -8.86 2.68 9.14
N ASP A 438 -7.92 3.23 8.35
CA ASP A 438 -8.17 4.38 7.49
C ASP A 438 -9.07 4.00 6.31
N LYS A 439 -8.76 2.88 5.65
CA LYS A 439 -9.54 2.27 4.58
C LYS A 439 -10.98 1.95 4.98
N TYR A 440 -11.18 1.42 6.20
CA TYR A 440 -12.47 1.06 6.77
C TYR A 440 -12.67 1.79 8.11
N THR A 441 -13.12 3.04 8.05
CA THR A 441 -13.27 3.90 9.24
C THR A 441 -14.21 3.33 10.32
N SER A 442 -15.20 2.53 9.93
CA SER A 442 -16.07 1.75 10.83
C SER A 442 -15.30 0.72 11.66
N LEU A 443 -14.20 0.17 11.15
CA LEU A 443 -13.29 -0.75 11.84
C LEU A 443 -12.16 -0.03 12.62
N SER A 444 -12.09 1.30 12.61
CA SER A 444 -11.02 2.06 13.28
C SER A 444 -10.87 1.77 14.78
N THR A 445 -11.92 1.31 15.47
CA THR A 445 -11.85 0.89 16.88
C THR A 445 -11.67 -0.62 17.05
N TYR A 446 -11.92 -1.42 16.01
CA TYR A 446 -11.54 -2.83 15.98
C TYR A 446 -10.02 -2.97 15.79
N TYR A 447 -9.46 -2.34 14.75
CA TYR A 447 -8.02 -2.29 14.45
C TYR A 447 -7.17 -1.49 15.46
N PHE A 448 -7.75 -1.07 16.60
CA PHE A 448 -7.04 -0.55 17.75
C PHE A 448 -7.05 -1.60 18.88
N GLY A 449 -6.13 -2.58 18.83
CA GLY A 449 -6.04 -3.70 19.76
C GLY A 449 -6.29 -5.09 19.13
N HIS A 450 -6.55 -5.17 17.82
CA HIS A 450 -6.77 -6.43 17.10
C HIS A 450 -6.00 -6.48 15.77
N ASN A 451 -5.50 -7.66 15.42
CA ASN A 451 -5.28 -8.05 14.02
C ASN A 451 -6.08 -9.34 13.71
N PRO A 452 -6.96 -9.33 12.69
CA PRO A 452 -7.85 -10.44 12.38
C PRO A 452 -7.11 -11.69 11.92
N ALA A 453 -7.77 -12.85 12.00
CA ALA A 453 -7.17 -14.16 11.73
C ALA A 453 -6.85 -14.42 10.25
N ASN A 454 -7.47 -13.73 9.31
CA ASN A 454 -7.17 -13.84 7.87
C ASN A 454 -5.86 -13.14 7.46
N ARG A 455 -4.73 -13.48 8.10
CA ARG A 455 -3.37 -13.03 7.73
C ARG A 455 -2.29 -14.01 8.18
N VAL A 456 -1.11 -13.90 7.60
CA VAL A 456 0.12 -14.61 8.02
C VAL A 456 1.26 -13.61 8.15
N GLU A 457 2.07 -13.73 9.19
CA GLU A 457 3.29 -12.95 9.40
C GLU A 457 4.50 -13.66 8.78
N PHE A 458 5.31 -12.93 8.00
CA PHE A 458 6.53 -13.42 7.35
C PHE A 458 7.79 -12.96 8.07
N SER A 459 7.84 -11.72 8.54
CA SER A 459 8.93 -11.21 9.38
C SER A 459 8.48 -10.02 10.26
N ARG A 460 9.32 -9.70 11.25
CA ARG A 460 9.12 -8.64 12.24
C ARG A 460 10.39 -7.85 12.50
N GLY A 461 10.20 -6.59 12.90
CA GLY A 461 11.27 -5.62 13.12
C GLY A 461 11.78 -4.96 11.83
N ARG A 462 12.86 -4.18 11.97
CA ARG A 462 13.56 -3.50 10.87
C ARG A 462 15.08 -3.54 11.06
N ASP A 463 15.80 -3.27 9.98
CA ASP A 463 17.26 -3.32 9.90
C ASP A 463 17.77 -4.69 10.37
N LEU A 464 17.31 -5.73 9.69
CA LEU A 464 17.62 -7.13 9.93
C LEU A 464 19.05 -7.43 9.50
N VAL A 465 19.78 -8.21 10.31
CA VAL A 465 21.17 -8.60 10.02
C VAL A 465 21.27 -10.12 10.10
N VAL A 466 21.77 -10.73 9.03
CA VAL A 466 22.05 -12.16 8.92
C VAL A 466 23.43 -12.35 8.29
N GLU A 467 24.02 -13.53 8.49
CA GLU A 467 25.27 -13.93 7.85
C GLU A 467 25.06 -15.27 7.11
N PRO A 468 25.32 -15.35 5.80
CA PRO A 468 25.76 -14.28 4.90
C PRO A 468 24.69 -13.20 4.65
N GLY A 469 25.10 -11.93 4.80
CA GLY A 469 24.25 -10.76 4.57
C GLY A 469 24.31 -10.18 3.15
N PRO A 470 23.39 -9.26 2.80
CA PRO A 470 23.39 -8.55 1.52
C PRO A 470 24.48 -7.48 1.42
N GLU A 471 24.99 -7.24 0.21
CA GLU A 471 25.96 -6.18 -0.07
C GLU A 471 25.32 -4.78 -0.01
N SER A 472 24.00 -4.68 -0.21
CA SER A 472 23.21 -3.48 0.06
C SER A 472 23.02 -3.16 1.57
N GLY A 473 23.46 -4.04 2.47
CA GLY A 473 23.43 -3.84 3.92
C GLY A 473 22.22 -4.45 4.63
N PRO A 474 21.90 -3.99 5.86
CA PRO A 474 20.80 -4.55 6.67
C PRO A 474 19.45 -4.48 5.96
N ILE A 475 18.69 -5.57 6.01
CA ILE A 475 17.41 -5.68 5.31
C ILE A 475 16.38 -4.84 6.08
N ASN A 476 15.92 -3.73 5.48
CA ASN A 476 14.94 -2.81 6.09
C ASN A 476 13.69 -3.54 6.62
N PHE A 477 13.14 -4.49 5.86
CA PHE A 477 12.15 -5.50 6.27
C PHE A 477 12.07 -6.58 5.18
N LEU A 478 11.65 -7.81 5.49
CA LEU A 478 11.63 -8.91 4.52
C LEU A 478 10.23 -9.52 4.33
N ALA A 479 9.65 -9.27 3.15
CA ALA A 479 8.33 -9.80 2.77
C ALA A 479 8.30 -10.34 1.34
N TYR A 480 9.03 -9.68 0.44
CA TYR A 480 9.34 -10.15 -0.92
C TYR A 480 10.79 -10.67 -0.98
N PRO A 481 11.18 -11.45 -2.00
CA PRO A 481 12.56 -11.89 -2.13
C PRO A 481 13.48 -10.70 -2.39
N LEU A 482 14.50 -10.54 -1.55
CA LEU A 482 15.63 -9.67 -1.83
C LEU A 482 16.62 -10.48 -2.67
N LEU A 483 16.89 -10.06 -3.91
CA LEU A 483 17.83 -10.72 -4.82
C LEU A 483 18.96 -9.73 -5.15
N GLU A 484 20.21 -10.15 -5.05
CA GLU A 484 21.38 -9.41 -5.49
C GLU A 484 22.13 -10.22 -6.56
N VAL A 485 22.23 -9.68 -7.78
CA VAL A 485 22.98 -10.29 -8.89
C VAL A 485 24.30 -9.53 -9.01
N GLY A 486 25.44 -10.21 -8.85
CA GLY A 486 26.75 -9.53 -8.79
C GLY A 486 26.84 -8.43 -7.70
N GLY A 487 26.16 -8.63 -6.57
CA GLY A 487 26.07 -7.64 -5.47
C GLY A 487 25.07 -6.50 -5.70
N VAL A 488 24.39 -6.45 -6.86
CA VAL A 488 23.44 -5.37 -7.20
C VAL A 488 21.99 -5.83 -6.97
N PRO A 489 21.18 -5.12 -6.17
CA PRO A 489 19.77 -5.47 -5.96
C PRO A 489 18.93 -5.50 -7.24
N VAL A 490 18.30 -6.64 -7.52
CA VAL A 490 17.40 -6.87 -8.66
C VAL A 490 15.99 -7.20 -8.14
N LYS A 491 14.97 -6.58 -8.74
CA LYS A 491 13.59 -6.72 -8.28
C LYS A 491 12.94 -8.02 -8.77
N VAL A 492 12.80 -8.99 -7.87
CA VAL A 492 11.88 -10.13 -8.04
C VAL A 492 10.43 -9.67 -7.82
N LYS A 493 9.48 -10.19 -8.61
CA LYS A 493 8.04 -9.98 -8.39
C LYS A 493 7.39 -11.28 -7.90
N PRO A 494 7.10 -11.43 -6.60
CA PRO A 494 6.37 -12.59 -6.12
C PRO A 494 4.89 -12.54 -6.54
N GLN A 495 4.27 -13.71 -6.49
CA GLN A 495 2.85 -13.97 -6.61
C GLN A 495 2.45 -14.73 -5.34
N PHE A 496 1.40 -14.28 -4.69
CA PHE A 496 0.84 -14.92 -3.50
C PHE A 496 -0.54 -15.50 -3.85
N GLY A 497 -0.78 -16.73 -3.45
CA GLY A 497 -2.08 -17.40 -3.53
C GLY A 497 -2.44 -18.06 -2.21
N PHE A 498 -3.72 -18.37 -2.01
CA PHE A 498 -4.18 -19.14 -0.85
C PHE A 498 -5.34 -20.08 -1.22
N GLN A 499 -5.59 -21.05 -0.35
CA GLN A 499 -6.82 -21.84 -0.33
C GLN A 499 -7.20 -22.11 1.15
N ARG A 500 -8.38 -21.65 1.57
CA ARG A 500 -8.89 -21.85 2.92
C ARG A 500 -9.28 -23.32 3.14
N ILE A 501 -8.86 -23.87 4.27
CA ILE A 501 -9.22 -25.22 4.71
C ILE A 501 -10.53 -25.10 5.48
N VAL A 502 -11.63 -25.13 4.73
CA VAL A 502 -12.99 -25.18 5.29
C VAL A 502 -13.21 -26.54 5.96
N SER A 503 -13.81 -26.54 7.16
CA SER A 503 -13.94 -27.69 8.07
C SER A 503 -15.33 -28.34 8.10
#